data_AF-A0A382FMA6-F1
#
_entry.id   AF-A0A382FMA6-F1
#
_cell.length_a   1.000
_cell.length_b   1.000
_cell.length_c   1.000
_cell.angle_alpha   90.00
_cell.angle_beta   90.00
_cell.angle_gamma   90.00
#
_symmetry.space_group_name_H-M   'P 1'
#
loop_
_entity.id
_entity.type
_entity.pdbx_description
1 polymer ?
#
loop_
_entity_poly.entity_id
_entity_poly.type
_entity_poly.pdbx_seq_one_letter_code
_entity_poly.pdbx_strand_id
1 'polypeptide(L)'
;MKKQELIKIIEAVVRKEVKKQMNEIFIKEENSSSLTELVSKPLTEKEFKEPIRKKQVKPKKEVHYTNNETLNKILNETAGGVPQGDGGPTVTGYEDYPTLSGEVFDSSKMNDVLAGSPPGVATTETVKQKKRDIGAVQTIKNARVNVDQVPDHVQDALTKDYRGLMKAIDQKKGGGTNFRP
;
A
#
# COMPACT_ATOMS: atom_id res chain seq x y z
N MET A 1 12.05 60.78 -8.73
CA MET A 1 12.86 59.65 -8.24
C MET A 1 13.86 59.25 -9.31
N LYS A 2 15.10 58.96 -8.94
CA LYS A 2 16.14 58.49 -9.86
C LYS A 2 16.01 56.98 -10.05
N LYS A 3 16.32 56.45 -11.23
CA LYS A 3 16.28 55.00 -11.53
C LYS A 3 17.04 54.15 -10.51
N GLN A 4 18.14 54.68 -9.98
CA GLN A 4 18.95 54.02 -8.95
C GLN A 4 18.25 53.91 -7.58
N GLU A 5 17.36 54.84 -7.23
CA GLU A 5 16.58 54.79 -5.98
C GLU A 5 15.51 53.70 -6.07
N LEU A 6 14.86 53.55 -7.23
CA LEU A 6 13.85 52.52 -7.46
C LEU A 6 14.45 51.10 -7.37
N ILE A 7 15.62 50.88 -7.97
CA ILE A 7 16.32 49.59 -7.91
C ILE A 7 16.65 49.22 -6.45
N LYS A 8 17.14 50.17 -5.65
CA LYS A 8 17.41 49.95 -4.22
C LYS A 8 16.15 49.61 -3.42
N ILE A 9 15.02 50.24 -3.74
CA ILE A 9 13.73 49.93 -3.10
C ILE A 9 13.28 48.51 -3.47
N ILE A 10 13.36 48.14 -4.75
CA ILE A 10 13.00 46.78 -5.21
C ILE A 10 13.88 45.73 -4.53
N GLU A 11 15.20 45.92 -4.51
CA GLU A 11 16.11 45.00 -3.81
C GLU A 11 15.78 44.86 -2.33
N ALA A 12 15.43 45.97 -1.65
CA ALA A 12 15.04 45.95 -0.25
C ALA A 12 13.73 45.18 -0.02
N VAL A 13 12.75 45.33 -0.91
CA VAL A 13 11.48 44.59 -0.86
C VAL A 13 11.71 43.11 -1.11
N VAL A 14 12.49 42.74 -2.13
CA VAL A 14 12.82 41.34 -2.44
C VAL A 14 13.56 40.69 -1.27
N ARG A 15 14.56 41.36 -0.68
CA ARG A 15 15.30 40.84 0.49
C ARG A 15 14.38 40.64 1.70
N LYS A 16 13.42 41.54 1.93
CA LYS A 16 12.41 41.38 2.99
C LYS A 16 11.52 40.17 2.74
N GLU A 17 11.05 39.98 1.51
CA GLU A 17 10.15 38.88 1.16
C GLU A 17 10.86 37.52 1.26
N VAL A 18 12.07 37.41 0.71
CA VAL A 18 12.89 36.18 0.81
C VAL A 18 13.20 35.85 2.27
N LYS A 19 13.62 36.83 3.07
CA LYS A 19 13.92 36.62 4.50
C LYS A 19 12.69 36.16 5.29
N LYS A 20 11.50 36.67 4.96
CA LYS A 20 10.23 36.26 5.58
C LYS A 20 9.90 34.80 5.26
N GLN A 21 10.03 34.40 3.98
CA GLN A 21 9.80 33.02 3.57
C GLN A 21 10.82 32.05 4.17
N MET A 22 12.10 32.43 4.26
CA MET A 22 13.12 31.58 4.91
C MET A 22 12.84 31.39 6.40
N ASN A 23 12.47 32.44 7.12
CA ASN A 23 12.08 32.31 8.54
C ASN A 23 10.82 31.45 8.72
N GLU A 24 9.84 31.54 7.81
CA GLU A 24 8.63 30.71 7.86
C GLU A 24 8.94 29.22 7.62
N ILE A 25 9.86 28.91 6.69
CA ILE A 25 10.32 27.54 6.43
C ILE A 25 11.12 27.02 7.62
N PHE A 26 12.06 27.81 8.14
CA PHE A 26 12.95 27.40 9.24
C PHE A 26 12.19 27.13 10.54
N ILE A 27 11.19 27.97 10.87
CA ILE A 27 10.33 27.75 12.05
C ILE A 27 9.42 26.51 11.84
N LYS A 28 8.97 26.24 10.62
CA LYS A 28 8.22 25.00 10.31
C LYS A 28 9.09 23.75 10.46
N GLU A 29 10.37 23.81 10.08
CA GLU A 29 11.33 22.72 10.28
C GLU A 29 11.70 22.51 11.76
N GLU A 30 11.85 23.56 12.59
CA GLU A 30 12.15 23.36 14.01
C GLU A 30 11.03 22.63 14.78
N ASN A 31 9.76 22.81 14.36
CA ASN A 31 8.62 22.05 14.89
C ASN A 31 8.57 20.59 14.38
N SER A 32 9.40 20.22 13.40
CA SER A 32 9.54 18.84 12.92
C SER A 32 10.42 17.96 13.82
N SER A 33 11.05 18.54 14.85
CA SER A 33 11.76 17.80 15.91
C SER A 33 10.85 16.80 16.66
N SER A 34 9.54 17.04 16.65
CA SER A 34 8.50 16.10 17.14
C SER A 34 8.32 14.87 16.23
N LEU A 35 8.68 14.95 14.95
CA LEU A 35 8.68 13.81 14.03
C LEU A 35 9.95 12.98 14.14
N THR A 36 11.09 13.58 14.50
CA THR A 36 12.32 12.83 14.78
C THR A 36 12.21 11.98 16.05
N GLU A 37 11.50 12.42 17.09
CA GLU A 37 11.25 11.57 18.29
C GLU A 37 10.40 10.33 17.97
N LEU A 38 9.50 10.39 16.98
CA LEU A 38 8.70 9.24 16.55
C LEU A 38 9.52 8.23 15.73
N VAL A 39 10.57 8.68 15.03
CA VAL A 39 11.49 7.82 14.29
C VAL A 39 12.63 7.31 15.20
N SER A 40 12.95 8.04 16.27
CA SER A 40 14.04 7.72 17.21
C SER A 40 13.60 6.93 18.45
N LYS A 41 12.39 6.35 18.49
CA LYS A 41 12.09 5.27 19.45
C LYS A 41 12.57 3.93 18.87
N PRO A 42 13.79 3.44 19.18
CA PRO A 42 14.07 2.03 19.00
C PRO A 42 13.07 1.27 19.88
N LEU A 43 12.23 0.45 19.23
CA LEU A 43 11.39 -0.54 19.92
C LEU A 43 12.30 -1.31 20.86
N THR A 44 12.15 -1.01 22.14
CA THR A 44 12.95 -1.61 23.20
C THR A 44 12.64 -3.10 23.22
N GLU A 45 13.70 -3.90 23.22
CA GLU A 45 13.78 -5.37 23.23
C GLU A 45 13.11 -6.02 24.45
N LYS A 46 11.82 -5.76 24.67
CA LYS A 46 11.03 -6.41 25.71
C LYS A 46 9.77 -6.95 25.08
N GLU A 47 9.90 -8.18 24.58
CA GLU A 47 8.86 -9.21 24.33
C GLU A 47 9.09 -10.01 23.04
N PHE A 48 10.31 -10.50 22.81
CA PHE A 48 10.50 -11.72 22.01
C PHE A 48 11.31 -12.72 22.83
N LYS A 49 10.64 -13.33 23.82
CA LYS A 49 11.12 -14.58 24.44
C LYS A 49 10.65 -15.76 23.59
N GLU A 50 11.21 -15.89 22.39
CA GLU A 50 11.21 -17.17 21.69
C GLU A 50 12.64 -17.48 21.27
N PRO A 51 13.23 -18.62 21.69
CA PRO A 51 14.59 -18.95 21.30
C PRO A 51 14.61 -19.17 19.79
N ILE A 52 15.26 -18.25 19.06
CA ILE A 52 15.61 -18.41 17.65
C ILE A 52 16.45 -19.68 17.57
N ARG A 53 15.81 -20.81 17.20
CA ARG A 53 16.50 -22.05 16.87
C ARG A 53 17.43 -21.73 15.70
N LYS A 54 18.74 -21.70 15.95
CA LYS A 54 19.75 -21.72 14.89
C LYS A 54 19.47 -22.96 14.04
N LYS A 55 18.80 -22.79 12.89
CA LYS A 55 18.60 -23.88 11.93
C LYS A 55 19.99 -24.29 11.47
N GLN A 56 20.39 -25.51 11.82
CA GLN A 56 21.55 -26.16 11.24
C GLN A 56 21.36 -26.16 9.71
N VAL A 57 22.23 -25.44 9.00
CA VAL A 57 22.23 -25.43 7.54
C VAL A 57 22.65 -26.84 7.12
N LYS A 58 21.70 -27.61 6.58
CA LYS A 58 22.00 -28.92 6.02
C LYS A 58 23.03 -28.76 4.89
N PRO A 59 24.00 -29.67 4.74
CA PRO A 59 24.92 -29.62 3.61
C PRO A 59 24.13 -29.69 2.30
N LYS A 60 24.34 -28.71 1.41
CA LYS A 60 23.72 -28.68 0.08
C LYS A 60 24.26 -29.89 -0.71
N LYS A 61 23.36 -30.75 -1.19
CA LYS A 61 23.73 -31.85 -2.09
C LYS A 61 23.91 -31.25 -3.49
N GLU A 62 25.05 -31.52 -4.12
CA GLU A 62 25.28 -31.16 -5.52
C GLU A 62 24.30 -31.94 -6.41
N VAL A 63 23.50 -31.22 -7.19
CA VAL A 63 22.54 -31.81 -8.12
C VAL A 63 23.19 -31.87 -9.51
N HIS A 64 23.02 -32.99 -10.20
CA HIS A 64 23.52 -33.18 -11.56
C HIS A 64 22.44 -32.80 -12.57
N TYR A 65 22.58 -31.63 -13.20
CA TYR A 65 21.58 -31.08 -14.14
C TYR A 65 21.87 -31.45 -15.59
N THR A 66 23.13 -31.58 -15.95
CA THR A 66 23.60 -31.79 -17.34
C THR A 66 24.82 -32.71 -17.34
N ASN A 67 25.19 -33.29 -18.48
CA ASN A 67 26.41 -34.12 -18.57
C ASN A 67 27.71 -33.31 -18.54
N ASN A 68 27.64 -31.98 -18.46
CA ASN A 68 28.81 -31.11 -18.40
C ASN A 68 29.10 -30.73 -16.93
N GLU A 69 30.24 -31.17 -16.43
CA GLU A 69 30.69 -30.93 -15.06
C GLU A 69 30.80 -29.43 -14.72
N THR A 70 31.32 -28.61 -15.64
CA THR A 70 31.46 -27.17 -15.42
C THR A 70 30.11 -26.46 -15.30
N LEU A 71 29.12 -26.87 -16.10
CA LEU A 71 27.77 -26.32 -16.03
C LEU A 71 27.09 -26.71 -14.72
N ASN A 72 27.21 -27.97 -14.30
CA ASN A 72 26.65 -28.42 -13.01
C ASN A 72 27.24 -27.64 -11.84
N LYS A 73 28.55 -27.38 -11.87
CA LYS A 73 29.22 -26.60 -10.83
C LYS A 73 28.66 -25.17 -10.76
N ILE A 74 28.60 -24.48 -11.90
CA ILE A 74 28.04 -23.10 -11.97
C ILE A 74 26.58 -23.07 -11.50
N LEU A 75 25.77 -24.06 -11.90
CA LEU A 75 24.36 -24.13 -11.52
C LEU A 75 24.17 -24.40 -10.02
N ASN A 76 24.99 -25.27 -9.42
CA ASN A 76 24.95 -25.53 -7.97
C ASN A 76 25.47 -24.32 -7.17
N GLU A 77 26.47 -23.59 -7.67
CA GLU A 77 26.95 -22.33 -7.08
C GLU A 77 25.90 -21.21 -7.17
N THR A 78 25.14 -21.17 -8.28
CA THR A 78 24.08 -20.17 -8.51
C THR A 78 22.72 -20.59 -7.90
N ALA A 79 22.57 -21.84 -7.46
CA ALA A 79 21.41 -22.35 -6.73
C ALA A 79 21.35 -21.71 -5.32
N GLY A 80 20.98 -20.43 -5.31
CA GLY A 80 21.06 -19.53 -4.16
C GLY A 80 20.98 -18.05 -4.53
N GLY A 81 21.01 -17.68 -5.82
CA GLY A 81 21.03 -16.30 -6.30
C GLY A 81 22.45 -15.79 -6.58
N VAL A 82 22.57 -14.74 -7.41
CA VAL A 82 23.87 -14.12 -7.73
C VAL A 82 24.31 -13.24 -6.55
N PRO A 83 25.52 -13.39 -6.00
CA PRO A 83 26.01 -12.53 -4.94
C PRO A 83 26.20 -11.10 -5.46
N GLN A 84 25.32 -10.20 -5.04
CA GLN A 84 25.39 -8.80 -5.40
C GLN A 84 26.27 -8.07 -4.37
N GLY A 85 27.57 -7.92 -4.68
CA GLY A 85 28.50 -6.92 -4.10
C GLY A 85 28.75 -6.93 -2.59
N ASP A 86 30.00 -7.20 -2.20
CA ASP A 86 30.67 -6.97 -0.90
C ASP A 86 29.85 -7.10 0.40
N GLY A 87 29.95 -8.29 1.02
CA GLY A 87 30.15 -8.36 2.47
C GLY A 87 29.02 -8.90 3.37
N GLY A 88 28.15 -9.79 2.89
CA GLY A 88 27.15 -10.45 3.75
C GLY A 88 26.84 -11.90 3.35
N PRO A 89 26.46 -12.78 4.31
CA PRO A 89 26.10 -14.16 4.01
C PRO A 89 24.96 -14.17 2.99
N THR A 90 25.07 -15.04 1.98
CA THR A 90 24.08 -15.24 0.94
C THR A 90 22.72 -15.54 1.57
N VAL A 91 21.87 -14.52 1.62
CA VAL A 91 20.49 -14.66 2.07
C VAL A 91 19.76 -15.42 0.97
N THR A 92 19.65 -16.74 1.14
CA THR A 92 18.60 -17.54 0.50
C THR A 92 17.26 -17.02 1.02
N GLY A 93 16.76 -15.98 0.37
CA GLY A 93 15.65 -15.20 0.90
C GLY A 93 15.79 -13.75 0.47
N TYR A 94 15.57 -13.47 -0.81
CA TYR A 94 14.63 -12.38 -1.01
C TYR A 94 13.40 -12.80 -0.21
N GLU A 95 13.16 -12.16 0.93
CA GLU A 95 11.80 -12.11 1.43
C GLU A 95 11.02 -11.59 0.23
N ASP A 96 10.29 -12.50 -0.43
CA ASP A 96 9.32 -12.13 -1.44
C ASP A 96 8.57 -10.96 -0.80
N TYR A 97 8.74 -9.75 -1.35
CA TYR A 97 8.04 -8.56 -0.88
C TYR A 97 6.64 -9.02 -0.57
N PRO A 98 6.14 -8.90 0.67
CA PRO A 98 4.96 -9.62 1.09
C PRO A 98 3.84 -9.25 0.14
N THR A 99 3.59 -10.12 -0.84
CA THR A 99 2.50 -9.93 -1.77
C THR A 99 1.30 -10.15 -0.88
N LEU A 100 0.44 -9.13 -0.73
CA LEU A 100 -0.57 -9.11 0.34
C LEU A 100 -1.60 -10.26 0.26
N SER A 101 -1.41 -11.29 -0.56
CA SER A 101 -2.28 -12.47 -0.65
C SER A 101 -1.68 -13.63 -1.48
N GLY A 102 -0.45 -13.56 -2.00
CA GLY A 102 0.03 -14.53 -2.99
C GLY A 102 -0.72 -14.52 -4.33
N GLU A 103 -1.64 -13.57 -4.53
CA GLU A 103 -2.35 -13.32 -5.79
C GLU A 103 -1.72 -12.13 -6.53
N VAL A 104 -1.77 -12.16 -7.86
CA VAL A 104 -1.34 -11.03 -8.71
C VAL A 104 -2.36 -9.90 -8.60
N PHE A 105 -1.90 -8.69 -8.27
CA PHE A 105 -2.76 -7.50 -8.25
C PHE A 105 -3.05 -7.07 -9.69
N ASP A 106 -4.23 -7.41 -10.19
CA ASP A 106 -4.78 -6.85 -11.41
C ASP A 106 -5.65 -5.61 -11.11
N SER A 107 -6.11 -4.92 -12.16
CA SER A 107 -6.99 -3.76 -12.04
C SER A 107 -8.34 -4.09 -11.39
N SER A 108 -8.78 -5.35 -11.42
CA SER A 108 -10.01 -5.80 -10.77
C SER A 108 -9.87 -5.82 -9.24
N LYS A 109 -8.65 -6.03 -8.72
CA LYS A 109 -8.34 -6.04 -7.29
C LYS A 109 -8.02 -4.66 -6.70
N MET A 110 -8.01 -3.58 -7.50
CA MET A 110 -7.66 -2.24 -6.99
C MET A 110 -8.58 -1.77 -5.85
N ASN A 111 -9.89 -2.06 -5.95
CA ASN A 111 -10.85 -1.71 -4.91
C ASN A 111 -10.61 -2.50 -3.60
N ASP A 112 -10.14 -3.75 -3.72
CA ASP A 112 -9.80 -4.59 -2.57
C ASP A 112 -8.56 -4.04 -1.85
N VAL A 113 -7.53 -3.66 -2.61
CA VAL A 113 -6.31 -3.02 -2.07
C VAL A 113 -6.64 -1.69 -1.41
N LEU A 114 -7.43 -0.83 -2.06
CA LEU A 114 -7.80 0.48 -1.51
C LEU A 114 -8.67 0.37 -0.24
N ALA A 115 -9.50 -0.66 -0.18
CA ALA A 115 -10.27 -0.97 1.03
C ALA A 115 -9.42 -1.57 2.16
N GLY A 116 -8.12 -1.83 1.94
CA GLY A 116 -7.25 -2.49 2.91
C GLY A 116 -7.61 -3.97 3.10
N SER A 117 -8.23 -4.56 2.09
CA SER A 117 -8.68 -5.95 2.08
C SER A 117 -7.74 -6.78 1.22
N PRO A 118 -6.88 -7.62 1.81
CA PRO A 118 -6.19 -8.62 1.01
C PRO A 118 -7.22 -9.55 0.32
N PRO A 119 -6.97 -9.94 -0.94
CA PRO A 119 -7.79 -10.94 -1.63
C PRO A 119 -7.93 -12.23 -0.80
N GLY A 120 -9.08 -12.89 -0.89
CA GLY A 120 -9.30 -14.18 -0.22
C GLY A 120 -9.47 -14.15 1.31
N VAL A 121 -9.23 -13.03 1.99
CA VAL A 121 -9.40 -12.92 3.46
C VAL A 121 -10.82 -12.48 3.81
N ALA A 122 -11.41 -13.12 4.82
CA ALA A 122 -12.71 -12.76 5.37
C ALA A 122 -12.70 -11.29 5.82
N THR A 123 -13.48 -10.46 5.13
CA THR A 123 -13.54 -9.02 5.39
C THR A 123 -14.40 -8.70 6.61
N THR A 124 -13.89 -7.82 7.46
CA THR A 124 -14.68 -7.21 8.54
C THR A 124 -15.78 -6.32 7.93
N GLU A 125 -16.85 -6.06 8.69
CA GLU A 125 -17.94 -5.18 8.20
C GLU A 125 -17.44 -3.76 7.86
N THR A 126 -16.39 -3.28 8.55
CA THR A 126 -15.72 -2.00 8.25
C THR A 126 -15.09 -1.99 6.85
N VAL A 127 -14.40 -3.06 6.48
CA VAL A 127 -13.80 -3.22 5.16
C VAL A 127 -14.87 -3.36 4.07
N LYS A 128 -15.96 -4.07 4.35
CA LYS A 128 -17.10 -4.18 3.42
C LYS A 128 -17.77 -2.84 3.18
N GLN A 129 -17.94 -2.01 4.21
CA GLN A 129 -18.46 -0.65 4.07
C GLN A 129 -17.53 0.19 3.19
N LYS A 130 -16.23 0.16 3.47
CA LYS A 130 -15.23 0.91 2.69
C LYS A 130 -15.24 0.52 1.21
N LYS A 131 -15.41 -0.77 0.87
CA LYS A 131 -15.59 -1.22 -0.52
C LYS A 131 -16.84 -0.62 -1.18
N ARG A 132 -17.95 -0.51 -0.45
CA ARG A 132 -19.19 0.11 -0.95
C ARG A 132 -19.00 1.61 -1.16
N ASP A 133 -18.34 2.29 -0.24
CA ASP A 133 -18.07 3.73 -0.36
C ASP A 133 -17.17 4.02 -1.57
N ILE A 134 -16.12 3.23 -1.79
CA ILE A 134 -15.25 3.32 -2.97
C ILE A 134 -16.06 3.11 -4.25
N GLY A 135 -16.91 2.07 -4.28
CA GLY A 135 -17.80 1.79 -5.41
C GLY A 135 -18.76 2.95 -5.69
N ALA A 136 -19.38 3.52 -4.65
CA ALA A 136 -20.27 4.67 -4.77
C ALA A 136 -19.55 5.88 -5.39
N VAL A 137 -18.38 6.25 -4.85
CA VAL A 137 -17.56 7.35 -5.40
C VAL A 137 -17.18 7.08 -6.86
N GLN A 138 -16.82 5.84 -7.20
CA GLN A 138 -16.49 5.47 -8.57
C GLN A 138 -17.70 5.62 -9.50
N THR A 139 -18.90 5.21 -9.08
CA THR A 139 -20.13 5.38 -9.87
C THR A 139 -20.49 6.85 -10.09
N ILE A 140 -20.36 7.69 -9.05
CA ILE A 140 -20.60 9.13 -9.10
C ILE A 140 -19.61 9.78 -10.08
N LYS A 141 -18.32 9.44 -9.97
CA LYS A 141 -17.27 9.95 -10.87
C LYS A 141 -17.50 9.50 -12.32
N ASN A 142 -17.90 8.26 -12.54
CA ASN A 142 -18.23 7.74 -13.86
C ASN A 142 -19.47 8.44 -14.47
N ALA A 143 -20.43 8.82 -13.64
CA ALA A 143 -21.58 9.65 -14.02
C ALA A 143 -21.23 11.13 -14.24
N ARG A 144 -19.96 11.53 -14.08
CA ARG A 144 -19.44 12.90 -14.25
C ARG A 144 -20.09 13.94 -13.32
N VAL A 145 -20.60 13.49 -12.17
CA VAL A 145 -21.09 14.35 -11.09
C VAL A 145 -20.09 14.39 -9.95
N ASN A 146 -20.06 15.49 -9.20
CA ASN A 146 -19.23 15.59 -8.00
C ASN A 146 -19.95 14.96 -6.81
N VAL A 147 -19.20 14.42 -5.85
CA VAL A 147 -19.76 13.80 -4.63
C VAL A 147 -20.65 14.80 -3.87
N ASP A 148 -20.22 16.05 -3.77
CA ASP A 148 -20.96 17.11 -3.06
C ASP A 148 -22.28 17.50 -3.76
N GLN A 149 -22.45 17.14 -5.03
CA GLN A 149 -23.68 17.42 -5.79
C GLN A 149 -24.70 16.29 -5.69
N VAL A 150 -24.32 15.16 -5.10
CA VAL A 150 -25.19 14.00 -4.97
C VAL A 150 -25.96 14.13 -3.66
N PRO A 151 -27.30 14.16 -3.68
CA PRO A 151 -28.10 14.22 -2.46
C PRO A 151 -27.84 13.03 -1.52
N ASP A 152 -27.92 13.27 -0.21
CA ASP A 152 -27.60 12.27 0.83
C ASP A 152 -28.35 10.95 0.66
N HIS A 153 -29.63 11.00 0.29
CA HIS A 153 -30.44 9.81 0.08
C HIS A 153 -29.94 8.93 -1.08
N VAL A 154 -29.30 9.53 -2.10
CA VAL A 154 -28.69 8.78 -3.21
C VAL A 154 -27.36 8.18 -2.75
N GLN A 155 -26.57 8.91 -1.97
CA GLN A 155 -25.32 8.38 -1.41
C GLN A 155 -25.57 7.21 -0.46
N ASP A 156 -26.57 7.33 0.42
CA ASP A 156 -27.02 6.23 1.29
C ASP A 156 -27.51 5.05 0.45
N ALA A 157 -28.33 5.29 -0.58
CA ALA A 157 -28.80 4.23 -1.45
C ALA A 157 -27.67 3.48 -2.17
N LEU A 158 -26.58 4.16 -2.55
CA LEU A 158 -25.41 3.55 -3.19
C LEU A 158 -24.53 2.74 -2.21
N THR A 159 -24.51 3.11 -0.94
CA THR A 159 -23.65 2.50 0.09
C THR A 159 -24.37 1.49 0.99
N LYS A 160 -25.69 1.39 0.86
CA LYS A 160 -26.55 0.50 1.65
C LYS A 160 -26.32 -0.98 1.35
N ASP A 161 -26.41 -1.79 2.39
CA ASP A 161 -26.28 -3.25 2.29
C ASP A 161 -27.62 -3.91 1.90
N TYR A 162 -27.79 -4.20 0.61
CA TYR A 162 -28.98 -4.90 0.11
C TYR A 162 -28.87 -6.43 0.18
N ARG A 163 -27.83 -7.01 0.77
CA ARG A 163 -27.65 -8.49 0.81
C ARG A 163 -28.88 -9.20 1.37
N GLY A 164 -29.54 -8.66 2.40
CA GLY A 164 -30.75 -9.23 2.97
C GLY A 164 -31.93 -9.25 1.99
N LEU A 165 -32.14 -8.14 1.28
CA LEU A 165 -33.16 -8.04 0.23
C LEU A 165 -32.87 -9.01 -0.92
N MET A 166 -31.62 -9.03 -1.40
CA MET A 166 -31.21 -9.92 -2.49
C MET A 166 -31.39 -11.40 -2.11
N LYS A 167 -31.04 -11.78 -0.88
CA LYS A 167 -31.30 -13.14 -0.37
C LYS A 167 -32.80 -13.48 -0.35
N ALA A 168 -33.65 -12.56 0.08
CA ALA A 168 -35.10 -12.79 0.08
C ALA A 168 -35.67 -12.91 -1.34
N ILE A 169 -35.15 -12.11 -2.29
CA ILE A 169 -35.50 -12.22 -3.71
C ILE A 169 -35.05 -13.57 -4.27
N ASP A 170 -33.81 -13.99 -3.99
CA ASP A 170 -33.27 -15.26 -4.44
C ASP A 170 -34.03 -16.46 -3.84
N GLN A 171 -34.43 -16.38 -2.58
CA GLN A 171 -35.29 -17.39 -1.94
C GLN A 171 -36.68 -17.43 -2.58
N LYS A 172 -37.27 -16.28 -2.92
CA LYS A 172 -38.56 -16.22 -3.62
C LYS A 172 -38.47 -16.75 -5.05
N LYS A 173 -37.35 -16.49 -5.74
CA LYS A 173 -37.10 -16.91 -7.12
C LYS A 173 -36.69 -18.39 -7.20
N GLY A 174 -35.94 -18.89 -6.21
CA GLY A 174 -35.43 -20.25 -6.12
C GLY A 174 -36.34 -21.22 -5.34
N GLY A 175 -37.26 -20.71 -4.52
CA GLY A 175 -38.27 -21.52 -3.79
C GLY A 175 -39.60 -21.67 -4.53
N GLY A 176 -39.73 -21.08 -5.71
CA GLY A 176 -40.94 -21.06 -6.52
C GLY A 176 -40.70 -21.60 -7.93
N THR A 177 -40.17 -22.82 -8.06
CA THR A 177 -40.28 -23.58 -9.31
C THR A 177 -41.74 -23.98 -9.53
N ASN A 178 -42.62 -23.02 -9.85
CA ASN A 178 -43.98 -23.23 -10.38
C ASN A 178 -44.62 -21.94 -10.91
N PHE A 179 -43.84 -20.99 -11.41
CA PHE A 179 -44.39 -19.96 -12.31
C PHE A 179 -43.72 -20.08 -13.68
N ARG A 180 -44.25 -21.02 -14.47
CA ARG A 180 -44.13 -20.99 -15.93
C ARG A 180 -45.40 -20.31 -16.45
N PRO A 181 -45.31 -19.22 -17.23
CA PRO A 181 -46.45 -18.70 -17.97
C PRO A 181 -46.96 -19.72 -18.99
#